data_AF-A0A840QK03-F1
#
_entry.id   AF-A0A840QK03-F1
#
_cell.length_a   1.000
_cell.length_b   1.000
_cell.length_c   1.000
_cell.angle_alpha   90.00
_cell.angle_beta   90.00
_cell.angle_gamma   90.00
#
_symmetry.space_group_name_H-M   'P 1'
#
loop_
_entity.id
_entity.type
_entity.pdbx_description
1 polymer ?
#
loop_
_entity_poly.entity_id
_entity_poly.type
_entity_poly.pdbx_seq_one_letter_code
_entity_poly.pdbx_strand_id
1 'polypeptide(L)'
;MRLNEEWLGRPLSRTRYERYFYRPASAEQVEWTFPLTTDGYVFDKPLPETMAMMRLIDGVKPDVLASLHDCEMGGAYFYLSRPEPSLYPVLTKICAGAGVPMDLGKPEGENDESFAPGIFKFGHPSEAAARGMDLAAEWGTGSSSIHYAQKYGALGIIPEVPMWRNTEFGDRTVASVNSHQARLDAGNSLVQRGELLESVIDQLDAFELLDTPVSRAARSLVPTVATHGRELLAARENADDGPITVGELASLQAFVLKHSKRFGSLLVRAMDIEILAGLAPRGVRDLANGLRVQVQRWGDDVDEGAAWQSVPIDSLVEVQVKAVIAAARTASHCR
;
A
#
# COMPACT_ATOMS: atom_id res chain seq x y z
N MET A 1 16.49 -5.63 8.32
CA MET A 1 15.63 -6.33 7.33
C MET A 1 15.50 -7.84 7.58
N ARG A 2 15.84 -8.40 8.76
CA ARG A 2 15.84 -9.87 8.98
C ARG A 2 14.50 -10.57 8.65
N LEU A 3 13.37 -9.96 9.03
CA LEU A 3 12.05 -10.51 8.73
C LEU A 3 11.67 -10.45 7.23
N ASN A 4 12.39 -9.70 6.41
CA ASN A 4 12.21 -9.62 4.95
C ASN A 4 13.45 -10.09 4.17
N GLU A 5 14.38 -10.81 4.81
CA GLU A 5 15.62 -11.23 4.13
C GLU A 5 15.32 -12.19 2.97
N GLU A 6 14.41 -13.13 3.20
CA GLU A 6 13.95 -14.07 2.18
C GLU A 6 13.19 -13.37 1.04
N TRP A 7 12.60 -12.19 1.24
CA TRP A 7 11.98 -11.45 0.15
C TRP A 7 13.04 -11.08 -0.92
N LEU A 8 14.26 -10.71 -0.53
CA LEU A 8 15.29 -10.17 -1.44
C LEU A 8 16.11 -11.21 -2.22
N GLY A 9 15.93 -12.50 -1.93
CA GLY A 9 16.70 -13.55 -2.62
C GLY A 9 16.37 -13.65 -4.11
N ARG A 10 17.38 -14.08 -4.89
CA ARG A 10 17.35 -14.09 -6.36
C ARG A 10 17.29 -15.52 -6.92
N PRO A 11 16.69 -15.73 -8.12
CA PRO A 11 15.99 -14.74 -8.93
C PRO A 11 14.72 -14.21 -8.24
N LEU A 12 14.33 -12.95 -8.54
CA LEU A 12 13.09 -12.38 -7.99
C LEU A 12 11.91 -13.22 -8.47
N SER A 13 11.02 -13.57 -7.55
CA SER A 13 9.80 -14.33 -7.81
C SER A 13 8.68 -13.70 -7.02
N ARG A 14 7.54 -13.43 -7.67
CA ARG A 14 6.37 -12.84 -7.01
C ARG A 14 5.82 -13.76 -5.92
N THR A 15 5.68 -15.05 -6.20
CA THR A 15 5.26 -16.04 -5.21
C THR A 15 6.18 -16.06 -3.99
N ARG A 16 7.49 -15.91 -4.19
CA ARG A 16 8.45 -15.82 -3.08
C ARG A 16 8.32 -14.50 -2.32
N TYR A 17 8.17 -13.39 -3.03
CA TYR A 17 7.91 -12.08 -2.42
C TYR A 17 6.67 -12.11 -1.52
N GLU A 18 5.53 -12.58 -2.06
CA GLU A 18 4.26 -12.67 -1.35
C GLU A 18 4.40 -13.56 -0.10
N ARG A 19 4.98 -14.76 -0.25
CA ARG A 19 5.18 -15.72 0.85
C ARG A 19 6.02 -15.15 2.01
N TYR A 20 7.04 -14.35 1.70
CA TYR A 20 7.97 -13.80 2.70
C TYR A 20 7.73 -12.33 3.01
N PHE A 21 6.59 -11.78 2.58
CA PHE A 21 6.18 -10.44 2.92
C PHE A 21 6.08 -10.28 4.45
N TYR A 22 6.60 -9.18 4.95
CA TYR A 22 6.32 -8.68 6.29
C TYR A 22 6.37 -7.16 6.30
N ARG A 23 5.33 -6.58 6.90
CA ARG A 23 5.23 -5.18 7.28
C ARG A 23 4.77 -5.14 8.73
N PRO A 24 5.35 -4.33 9.62
CA PRO A 24 4.91 -4.26 11.01
C PRO A 24 3.43 -3.87 11.13
N ALA A 25 2.80 -4.17 12.26
CA ALA A 25 1.48 -3.64 12.59
C ALA A 25 1.48 -2.11 12.47
N SER A 26 0.34 -1.48 12.16
CA SER A 26 0.31 -0.04 11.83
C SER A 26 0.93 0.82 12.94
N ALA A 27 0.63 0.53 14.22
CA ALA A 27 1.20 1.23 15.38
C ALA A 27 2.70 0.91 15.65
N GLU A 28 3.28 -0.05 14.94
CA GLU A 28 4.71 -0.42 14.98
C GLU A 28 5.48 0.09 13.75
N GLN A 29 4.84 0.90 12.90
CA GLN A 29 5.49 1.51 11.73
C GLN A 29 5.98 2.92 12.06
N VAL A 30 7.25 3.20 11.76
CA VAL A 30 7.86 4.52 11.98
C VAL A 30 7.06 5.63 11.29
N GLU A 31 6.68 5.41 10.03
CA GLU A 31 5.94 6.39 9.22
C GLU A 31 4.56 6.73 9.79
N TRP A 32 3.96 5.90 10.64
CA TRP A 32 2.60 6.11 11.17
C TRP A 32 2.57 6.41 12.66
N THR A 33 3.69 6.79 13.26
CA THR A 33 3.76 7.04 14.71
C THR A 33 4.25 8.44 15.03
N PHE A 34 4.20 9.37 14.07
CA PHE A 34 4.43 10.78 14.35
C PHE A 34 3.25 11.34 15.16
N PRO A 35 3.47 12.34 16.05
CA PRO A 35 2.39 12.93 16.82
C PRO A 35 1.25 13.44 15.93
N LEU A 36 0.01 13.23 16.38
CA LEU A 36 -1.20 13.72 15.71
C LEU A 36 -2.14 14.28 16.76
N THR A 37 -2.65 15.48 16.51
CA THR A 37 -3.66 16.12 17.36
C THR A 37 -4.71 16.73 16.45
N THR A 38 -5.94 16.26 16.59
CA THR A 38 -7.13 16.78 15.90
C THR A 38 -8.27 16.90 16.91
N ASP A 39 -9.39 17.50 16.49
CA ASP A 39 -10.58 17.54 17.33
C ASP A 39 -11.05 16.11 17.62
N GLY A 40 -11.03 15.71 18.89
CA GLY A 40 -11.47 14.39 19.34
C GLY A 40 -10.45 13.25 19.24
N TYR A 41 -9.23 13.48 18.75
CA TYR A 41 -8.20 12.43 18.64
C TYR A 41 -6.78 12.95 18.93
N VAL A 42 -6.06 12.20 19.77
CA VAL A 42 -4.66 12.49 20.12
C VAL A 42 -3.84 11.21 20.06
N PHE A 43 -2.78 11.25 19.26
CA PHE A 43 -1.72 10.24 19.25
C PHE A 43 -0.41 10.88 19.75
N ASP A 44 0.07 10.44 20.91
CA ASP A 44 1.31 10.91 21.54
C ASP A 44 2.17 9.74 22.04
N LYS A 45 2.28 8.70 21.22
CA LYS A 45 3.08 7.49 21.51
C LYS A 45 4.07 7.20 20.38
N PRO A 46 4.96 8.15 20.01
CA PRO A 46 5.93 7.92 18.95
C PRO A 46 6.91 6.81 19.33
N LEU A 47 7.30 6.01 18.34
CA LEU A 47 8.37 5.02 18.52
C LEU A 47 9.71 5.71 18.76
N PRO A 48 10.69 5.05 19.41
CA PRO A 48 12.05 5.57 19.55
C PRO A 48 12.68 5.99 18.22
N GLU A 49 12.48 5.21 17.17
CA GLU A 49 12.91 5.48 15.80
C GLU A 49 12.22 6.72 15.22
N THR A 50 10.91 6.87 15.47
CA THR A 50 10.15 8.05 15.06
C THR A 50 10.64 9.30 15.75
N MET A 51 10.89 9.25 17.06
CA MET A 51 11.50 10.36 17.81
C MET A 51 12.90 10.72 17.27
N ALA A 52 13.69 9.74 16.83
CA ALA A 52 14.98 10.00 16.20
C ALA A 52 14.82 10.72 14.85
N MET A 53 13.85 10.31 14.04
CA MET A 53 13.53 10.97 12.77
C MET A 53 13.00 12.39 12.99
N MET A 54 12.14 12.60 13.98
CA MET A 54 11.67 13.94 14.39
C MET A 54 12.84 14.87 14.72
N ARG A 55 13.79 14.42 15.57
CA ARG A 55 14.99 15.20 15.91
C ARG A 55 15.85 15.52 14.69
N LEU A 56 15.98 14.58 13.75
CA LEU A 56 16.70 14.80 12.50
C LEU A 56 16.02 15.87 11.64
N ILE A 57 14.69 15.78 11.47
CA ILE A 57 13.91 16.76 10.72
C ILE A 57 14.02 18.14 11.37
N ASP A 58 13.97 18.23 12.70
CA ASP A 58 14.08 19.49 13.44
C ASP A 58 15.47 20.14 13.34
N GLY A 59 16.52 19.31 13.29
CA GLY A 59 17.89 19.76 13.11
C GLY A 59 18.22 20.18 11.67
N VAL A 60 17.70 19.46 10.68
CA VAL A 60 17.99 19.71 9.25
C VAL A 60 17.08 20.78 8.65
N LYS A 61 15.81 20.84 9.06
CA LYS A 61 14.77 21.73 8.51
C LYS A 61 14.68 21.62 6.98
N PRO A 62 14.32 20.43 6.46
CA PRO A 62 14.50 20.11 5.04
C PRO A 62 13.59 20.95 4.13
N ASP A 63 14.10 21.28 2.94
CA ASP A 63 13.30 21.80 1.82
C ASP A 63 12.42 20.74 1.17
N VAL A 64 12.90 19.50 1.17
CA VAL A 64 12.22 18.34 0.60
C VAL A 64 12.39 17.16 1.55
N LEU A 65 11.29 16.47 1.82
CA LEU A 65 11.29 15.17 2.46
C LEU A 65 10.78 14.14 1.46
N ALA A 66 11.63 13.18 1.12
CA ALA A 66 11.25 12.06 0.27
C ALA A 66 11.09 10.80 1.12
N SER A 67 9.92 10.16 1.05
CA SER A 67 9.69 8.83 1.62
C SER A 67 9.65 7.86 0.43
N LEU A 68 10.59 6.93 0.33
CA LEU A 68 10.71 6.02 -0.82
C LEU A 68 9.87 4.75 -0.59
N HIS A 69 8.97 4.43 -1.52
CA HIS A 69 8.05 3.29 -1.39
C HIS A 69 8.03 2.40 -2.64
N ASP A 70 7.42 1.24 -2.49
CA ASP A 70 7.19 0.25 -3.53
C ASP A 70 5.70 -0.12 -3.48
N CYS A 71 5.00 0.10 -4.59
CA CYS A 71 3.58 -0.21 -4.71
C CYS A 71 3.31 -1.69 -5.00
N GLU A 72 4.37 -2.52 -5.01
CA GLU A 72 4.39 -3.94 -5.32
C GLU A 72 4.06 -4.21 -6.78
N MET A 73 2.82 -3.94 -7.21
CA MET A 73 2.36 -4.26 -8.54
C MET A 73 1.61 -3.11 -9.20
N GLY A 74 1.81 -2.95 -10.51
CA GLY A 74 1.06 -2.04 -11.35
C GLY A 74 1.91 -1.02 -12.07
N GLY A 75 1.46 0.23 -12.07
CA GLY A 75 2.19 1.38 -12.60
C GLY A 75 2.82 2.22 -11.48
N ALA A 76 3.80 3.06 -11.85
CA ALA A 76 4.35 4.04 -10.93
C ALA A 76 3.38 5.20 -10.72
N TYR A 77 3.33 5.73 -9.51
CA TYR A 77 2.57 6.93 -9.19
C TYR A 77 3.30 7.73 -8.10
N PHE A 78 2.80 8.93 -7.81
CA PHE A 78 3.44 9.83 -6.87
C PHE A 78 2.43 10.44 -5.92
N TYR A 79 2.75 10.48 -4.63
CA TYR A 79 2.09 11.42 -3.72
C TYR A 79 2.92 12.68 -3.53
N LEU A 80 2.25 13.83 -3.51
CA LEU A 80 2.82 15.12 -3.17
C LEU A 80 2.06 15.72 -1.99
N SER A 81 2.79 16.34 -1.06
CA SER A 81 2.17 16.96 0.12
C SER A 81 1.38 18.24 -0.18
N ARG A 82 1.53 18.79 -1.39
CA ARG A 82 0.84 19.99 -1.90
C ARG A 82 0.91 20.04 -3.44
N PRO A 83 0.07 20.84 -4.11
CA PRO A 83 0.17 21.03 -5.55
C PRO A 83 1.51 21.65 -5.97
N GLU A 84 2.15 21.07 -7.00
CA GLU A 84 3.38 21.58 -7.61
C GLU A 84 3.33 21.38 -9.15
N PRO A 85 2.54 22.19 -9.90
CA PRO A 85 2.26 21.92 -11.31
C PRO A 85 3.48 21.83 -12.24
N SER A 86 4.59 22.48 -11.86
CA SER A 86 5.85 22.41 -12.61
C SER A 86 6.52 21.03 -12.54
N LEU A 87 6.25 20.24 -11.51
CA LEU A 87 6.79 18.89 -11.34
C LEU A 87 6.04 17.85 -12.18
N TYR A 88 4.76 18.04 -12.45
CA TYR A 88 3.91 17.01 -13.03
C TYR A 88 4.44 16.47 -14.38
N PRO A 89 4.73 17.31 -15.39
CA PRO A 89 5.28 16.82 -16.65
C PRO A 89 6.69 16.21 -16.50
N VAL A 90 7.45 16.63 -15.49
CA VAL A 90 8.79 16.09 -15.21
C VAL A 90 8.70 14.66 -14.67
N LEU A 91 7.81 14.41 -13.72
CA LEU A 91 7.58 13.09 -13.14
C LEU A 91 7.09 12.10 -14.20
N THR A 92 6.14 12.50 -15.05
CA THR A 92 5.69 11.68 -16.18
C THR A 92 6.84 11.32 -17.13
N LYS A 93 7.70 12.30 -17.46
CA LYS A 93 8.86 12.07 -18.34
C LYS A 93 9.90 11.14 -17.70
N ILE A 94 10.07 11.20 -16.38
CA ILE A 94 10.98 10.32 -15.64
C ILE A 94 10.52 8.86 -15.76
N CYS A 95 9.24 8.58 -15.50
CA CYS A 95 8.69 7.23 -15.64
C CYS A 95 8.83 6.70 -17.07
N ALA A 96 8.42 7.50 -18.07
CA ALA A 96 8.55 7.14 -19.48
C ALA A 96 10.00 6.86 -19.89
N GLY A 97 10.96 7.68 -19.42
CA GLY A 97 12.39 7.51 -19.70
C GLY A 97 12.99 6.23 -19.11
N ALA A 98 12.49 5.79 -17.96
CA ALA A 98 12.88 4.53 -17.32
C ALA A 98 12.11 3.31 -17.84
N GLY A 99 11.17 3.50 -18.78
CA GLY A 99 10.31 2.45 -19.30
C GLY A 99 9.31 1.90 -18.27
N VAL A 100 8.97 2.67 -17.24
CA VAL A 100 8.00 2.30 -16.20
C VAL A 100 6.66 2.99 -16.52
N PRO A 101 5.56 2.23 -16.75
CA PRO A 101 4.26 2.85 -17.00
C PRO A 101 3.77 3.59 -15.75
N MET A 102 3.05 4.68 -15.93
CA MET A 102 2.35 5.33 -14.81
C MET A 102 1.02 4.61 -14.54
N ASP A 103 0.63 4.52 -13.27
CA ASP A 103 -0.71 4.07 -12.90
C ASP A 103 -1.71 5.21 -13.18
N LEU A 104 -2.72 4.91 -13.99
CA LEU A 104 -3.77 5.86 -14.35
C LEU A 104 -5.03 5.70 -13.48
N GLY A 105 -5.09 4.66 -12.66
CA GLY A 105 -6.18 4.40 -11.71
C GLY A 105 -5.98 5.13 -10.39
N LYS A 106 -6.67 4.66 -9.35
CA LYS A 106 -6.49 5.10 -7.96
C LYS A 106 -5.88 3.94 -7.16
N PRO A 107 -4.55 3.90 -7.03
CA PRO A 107 -3.82 2.68 -6.70
C PRO A 107 -3.90 2.25 -5.23
N GLU A 108 -4.26 3.15 -4.30
CA GLU A 108 -4.38 2.81 -2.86
C GLU A 108 -5.76 3.14 -2.27
N GLY A 109 -6.52 4.09 -2.81
CA GLY A 109 -7.87 4.39 -2.31
C GLY A 109 -8.70 5.28 -3.22
N GLU A 110 -10.02 5.08 -3.22
CA GLU A 110 -10.96 5.82 -4.07
C GLU A 110 -11.09 7.30 -3.70
N ASN A 111 -10.69 7.67 -2.49
CA ASN A 111 -10.81 9.02 -1.95
C ASN A 111 -9.56 9.90 -2.21
N ASP A 112 -8.57 9.36 -2.92
CA ASP A 112 -7.34 10.07 -3.25
C ASP A 112 -7.61 11.23 -4.21
N GLU A 113 -7.27 12.44 -3.78
CA GLU A 113 -7.38 13.64 -4.61
C GLU A 113 -6.27 13.63 -5.66
N SER A 114 -6.65 13.67 -6.94
CA SER A 114 -5.70 13.71 -8.06
C SER A 114 -5.29 15.14 -8.39
N PHE A 115 -3.99 15.39 -8.47
CA PHE A 115 -3.41 16.62 -9.00
C PHE A 115 -3.18 16.55 -10.51
N ALA A 116 -2.81 15.38 -11.00
CA ALA A 116 -2.63 15.04 -12.41
C ALA A 116 -2.67 13.50 -12.56
N PRO A 117 -2.76 12.95 -13.78
CA PRO A 117 -2.72 11.49 -13.98
C PRO A 117 -1.49 10.85 -13.30
N GLY A 118 -1.74 9.89 -12.39
CA GLY A 118 -0.72 9.22 -11.57
C GLY A 118 0.02 10.10 -10.56
N ILE A 119 -0.53 11.27 -10.23
CA ILE A 119 0.01 12.19 -9.22
C ILE A 119 -1.13 12.62 -8.30
N PHE A 120 -0.99 12.27 -7.03
CA PHE A 120 -2.04 12.39 -6.03
C PHE A 120 -1.59 13.24 -4.85
N LYS A 121 -2.55 13.78 -4.11
CA LYS A 121 -2.31 14.45 -2.84
C LYS A 121 -1.99 13.42 -1.76
N PHE A 122 -0.91 13.62 -1.03
CA PHE A 122 -0.70 12.93 0.23
C PHE A 122 -1.61 13.53 1.31
N GLY A 123 -2.70 12.82 1.65
CA GLY A 123 -3.74 13.33 2.55
C GLY A 123 -3.31 13.34 4.02
N HIS A 124 -3.76 14.36 4.76
CA HIS A 124 -3.59 14.41 6.22
C HIS A 124 -4.73 13.67 6.92
N PRO A 125 -4.50 12.88 7.99
CA PRO A 125 -5.56 12.15 8.70
C PRO A 125 -6.73 13.03 9.19
N SER A 126 -6.48 14.31 9.48
CA SER A 126 -7.55 15.27 9.84
C SER A 126 -8.56 15.49 8.72
N GLU A 127 -8.19 15.31 7.45
CA GLU A 127 -9.10 15.42 6.31
C GLU A 127 -10.08 14.24 6.28
N ALA A 128 -9.61 13.05 6.66
CA ALA A 128 -10.48 11.88 6.82
C ALA A 128 -11.44 12.07 8.01
N ALA A 129 -10.95 12.60 9.14
CA ALA A 129 -11.80 12.96 10.28
C ALA A 129 -12.88 14.00 9.90
N ALA A 130 -12.52 15.02 9.11
CA ALA A 130 -13.47 16.01 8.62
C ALA A 130 -14.54 15.42 7.68
N ARG A 131 -14.28 14.24 7.08
CA ARG A 131 -15.24 13.46 6.28
C ARG A 131 -16.03 12.46 7.12
N GLY A 132 -15.84 12.44 8.45
CA GLY A 132 -16.59 11.62 9.39
C GLY A 132 -15.92 10.33 9.84
N MET A 133 -14.65 10.08 9.47
CA MET A 133 -13.90 8.93 9.98
C MET A 133 -13.65 9.07 11.48
N ASP A 134 -13.96 8.03 12.25
CA ASP A 134 -13.56 7.92 13.65
C ASP A 134 -12.09 7.51 13.71
N LEU A 135 -11.19 8.48 13.85
CA LEU A 135 -9.74 8.20 13.89
C LEU A 135 -9.35 7.25 15.03
N ALA A 136 -10.07 7.20 16.15
CA ALA A 136 -9.72 6.30 17.24
C ALA A 136 -10.06 4.84 16.90
N ALA A 137 -11.22 4.62 16.29
CA ALA A 137 -11.70 3.29 15.94
C ALA A 137 -11.11 2.77 14.62
N GLU A 138 -10.90 3.64 13.63
CA GLU A 138 -10.58 3.26 12.25
C GLU A 138 -9.10 3.48 11.89
N TRP A 139 -8.43 4.49 12.49
CA TRP A 139 -7.04 4.83 12.17
C TRP A 139 -6.05 4.33 13.24
N GLY A 140 -6.32 4.63 14.51
CA GLY A 140 -5.61 4.13 15.68
C GLY A 140 -4.10 4.46 15.77
N THR A 141 -3.58 5.28 14.86
CA THR A 141 -2.16 5.60 14.72
C THR A 141 -1.90 7.10 14.59
N GLY A 142 -0.64 7.49 14.46
CA GLY A 142 -0.20 8.87 14.35
C GLY A 142 -0.33 9.47 12.95
N SER A 143 0.39 10.57 12.76
CA SER A 143 0.61 11.20 11.45
C SER A 143 1.87 10.62 10.80
N SER A 144 2.45 11.35 9.85
CA SER A 144 3.61 10.92 9.07
C SER A 144 4.80 11.87 9.14
N SER A 145 5.95 11.39 8.66
CA SER A 145 7.16 12.19 8.57
C SER A 145 6.99 13.37 7.61
N ILE A 146 6.26 13.15 6.51
CA ILE A 146 5.91 14.16 5.52
C ILE A 146 5.12 15.28 6.16
N HIS A 147 4.08 14.96 6.93
CA HIS A 147 3.28 15.96 7.66
C HIS A 147 4.11 16.69 8.72
N TYR A 148 4.93 15.95 9.47
CA TYR A 148 5.80 16.55 10.49
C TYR A 148 6.79 17.57 9.90
N ALA A 149 7.32 17.30 8.70
CA ALA A 149 8.25 18.20 8.02
C ALA A 149 7.58 19.46 7.44
N GLN A 150 6.26 19.47 7.24
CA GLN A 150 5.54 20.63 6.69
C GLN A 150 5.66 21.89 7.55
N LYS A 151 5.91 21.78 8.86
CA LYS A 151 6.18 22.93 9.73
C LYS A 151 7.42 23.75 9.32
N TYR A 152 8.30 23.17 8.48
CA TYR A 152 9.44 23.85 7.88
C TYR A 152 9.22 24.24 6.41
N GLY A 153 8.01 24.07 5.88
CA GLY A 153 7.69 24.33 4.47
C GLY A 153 8.16 23.23 3.51
N ALA A 154 8.65 22.10 4.03
CA ALA A 154 9.18 21.00 3.23
C ALA A 154 8.15 20.51 2.19
N LEU A 155 8.60 20.30 0.95
CA LEU A 155 7.82 19.55 -0.03
C LEU A 155 7.96 18.06 0.29
N GLY A 156 6.86 17.40 0.59
CA GLY A 156 6.80 15.96 0.68
C GLY A 156 6.60 15.32 -0.69
N ILE A 157 7.40 14.30 -1.00
CA ILE A 157 7.23 13.45 -2.19
C ILE A 157 7.34 11.98 -1.82
N ILE A 158 6.42 11.18 -2.35
CA ILE A 158 6.42 9.71 -2.22
C ILE A 158 6.37 9.11 -3.62
N PRO A 159 7.53 8.71 -4.19
CA PRO A 159 7.56 7.96 -5.43
C PRO A 159 7.23 6.49 -5.15
N GLU A 160 6.09 6.06 -5.65
CA GLU A 160 5.58 4.69 -5.58
C GLU A 160 5.92 4.00 -6.90
N VAL A 161 6.76 2.97 -6.84
CA VAL A 161 7.28 2.29 -8.03
C VAL A 161 6.96 0.79 -7.96
N PRO A 162 6.56 0.14 -9.06
CA PRO A 162 6.11 -1.24 -9.03
C PRO A 162 7.25 -2.25 -9.17
N MET A 163 7.35 -3.23 -8.29
CA MET A 163 8.23 -4.40 -8.49
C MET A 163 7.75 -5.35 -9.60
N TRP A 164 6.44 -5.47 -9.82
CA TRP A 164 5.83 -6.25 -10.89
C TRP A 164 4.92 -5.39 -11.76
N ARG A 165 5.02 -5.53 -13.08
CA ARG A 165 4.18 -4.80 -14.03
C ARG A 165 3.48 -5.73 -15.01
N ASN A 166 2.33 -5.28 -15.50
CA ASN A 166 1.69 -5.76 -16.73
C ASN A 166 1.69 -4.60 -17.75
N THR A 167 1.65 -4.91 -19.04
CA THR A 167 1.57 -3.95 -20.15
C THR A 167 0.30 -3.11 -20.15
N GLU A 168 -0.75 -3.50 -19.42
CA GLU A 168 -2.07 -2.89 -19.46
C GLU A 168 -2.22 -1.58 -18.65
N PHE A 169 -1.40 -1.32 -17.63
CA PHE A 169 -1.59 -0.21 -16.68
C PHE A 169 -1.64 1.20 -17.30
N GLY A 170 -0.93 1.40 -18.42
CA GLY A 170 -0.92 2.65 -19.16
C GLY A 170 -1.93 2.72 -20.32
N ASP A 171 -2.72 1.65 -20.52
CA ASP A 171 -3.65 1.54 -21.64
C ASP A 171 -4.92 2.36 -21.39
N ARG A 172 -5.16 3.33 -22.28
CA ARG A 172 -6.28 4.27 -22.22
C ARG A 172 -7.45 3.86 -23.09
N THR A 173 -7.39 2.70 -23.74
CA THR A 173 -8.52 2.16 -24.51
C THR A 173 -9.65 1.74 -23.58
N VAL A 174 -10.89 1.82 -24.08
CA VAL A 174 -12.09 1.48 -23.30
C VAL A 174 -12.17 -0.04 -23.12
N ALA A 175 -12.34 -0.49 -21.88
CA ALA A 175 -12.53 -1.89 -21.56
C ALA A 175 -13.94 -2.39 -21.96
N SER A 176 -14.12 -3.71 -22.00
CA SER A 176 -15.42 -4.34 -22.32
C SER A 176 -16.46 -4.26 -21.20
N VAL A 177 -16.04 -3.88 -19.99
CA VAL A 177 -16.89 -3.70 -18.82
C VAL A 177 -17.03 -2.21 -18.49
N ASN A 178 -18.09 -1.84 -17.77
CA ASN A 178 -18.22 -0.46 -17.28
C ASN A 178 -17.56 -0.27 -15.91
N SER A 179 -17.32 0.99 -15.57
CA SER A 179 -16.70 1.44 -14.32
C SER A 179 -17.41 0.93 -13.06
N HIS A 180 -18.73 0.97 -13.06
CA HIS A 180 -19.56 0.58 -11.93
C HIS A 180 -19.50 -0.93 -11.64
N GLN A 181 -19.60 -1.76 -12.67
CA GLN A 181 -19.51 -3.22 -12.55
C GLN A 181 -18.11 -3.67 -12.12
N ALA A 182 -17.06 -3.08 -12.70
CA ALA A 182 -15.68 -3.40 -12.31
C ALA A 182 -15.41 -3.13 -10.82
N ARG A 183 -15.89 -2.00 -10.29
CA ARG A 183 -15.78 -1.66 -8.86
C ARG A 183 -16.64 -2.55 -7.97
N LEU A 184 -17.85 -2.90 -8.41
CA LEU A 184 -18.71 -3.84 -7.69
C LEU A 184 -18.02 -5.19 -7.53
N ASP A 185 -17.47 -5.73 -8.62
CA ASP A 185 -16.80 -7.04 -8.61
C ASP A 185 -15.53 -7.00 -7.75
N ALA A 186 -14.71 -5.95 -7.88
CA ALA A 186 -13.52 -5.78 -7.05
C ALA A 186 -13.85 -5.64 -5.56
N GLY A 187 -14.84 -4.80 -5.23
CA GLY A 187 -15.30 -4.57 -3.86
C GLY A 187 -15.84 -5.84 -3.20
N ASN A 188 -16.73 -6.56 -3.88
CA ASN A 188 -17.27 -7.84 -3.40
C ASN A 188 -16.17 -8.88 -3.22
N SER A 189 -15.20 -8.95 -4.14
CA SER A 189 -14.07 -9.87 -4.03
C SER A 189 -13.22 -9.59 -2.79
N LEU A 190 -12.91 -8.32 -2.52
CA LEU A 190 -12.15 -7.92 -1.34
C LEU A 190 -12.90 -8.17 -0.04
N VAL A 191 -14.20 -7.86 0.03
CA VAL A 191 -15.02 -8.16 1.21
C VAL A 191 -15.01 -9.66 1.50
N GLN A 192 -15.33 -10.49 0.50
CA GLN A 192 -15.37 -11.94 0.66
C GLN A 192 -14.02 -12.51 1.14
N ARG A 193 -12.91 -12.05 0.54
CA ARG A 193 -11.57 -12.53 0.89
C ARG A 193 -11.12 -12.02 2.27
N GLY A 194 -11.44 -10.77 2.61
CA GLY A 194 -11.15 -10.19 3.92
C GLY A 194 -11.92 -10.91 5.03
N GLU A 195 -13.23 -11.12 4.85
CA GLU A 195 -14.08 -11.87 5.80
C GLU A 195 -13.58 -13.31 5.99
N LEU A 196 -13.10 -13.97 4.93
CA LEU A 196 -12.46 -15.26 5.06
C LEU A 196 -11.21 -15.19 5.95
N LEU A 197 -10.33 -14.21 5.72
CA LEU A 197 -9.10 -14.04 6.50
C LEU A 197 -9.38 -13.69 7.96
N GLU A 198 -10.36 -12.81 8.21
CA GLU A 198 -10.86 -12.48 9.55
C GLU A 198 -11.42 -13.73 10.25
N SER A 199 -12.19 -14.57 9.56
CA SER A 199 -12.69 -15.82 10.15
C SER A 199 -11.58 -16.81 10.53
N VAL A 200 -10.41 -16.76 9.86
CA VAL A 200 -9.24 -17.54 10.25
C VAL A 200 -8.62 -16.95 11.52
N ILE A 201 -8.54 -15.62 11.64
CA ILE A 201 -8.09 -14.95 12.86
C ILE A 201 -8.99 -15.32 14.05
N ASP A 202 -10.32 -15.26 13.89
CA ASP A 202 -11.28 -15.62 14.93
C ASP A 202 -11.12 -17.07 15.40
N GLN A 203 -10.85 -18.00 14.47
CA GLN A 203 -10.57 -19.39 14.81
C GLN A 203 -9.22 -19.56 15.53
N LEU A 204 -8.23 -18.71 15.21
CA LEU A 204 -6.94 -18.72 15.88
C LEU A 204 -7.03 -18.25 17.34
N ASP A 205 -8.04 -17.45 17.70
CA ASP A 205 -8.26 -16.97 19.07
C ASP A 205 -8.69 -18.08 20.05
N ALA A 206 -9.06 -19.26 19.53
CA ALA A 206 -9.30 -20.45 20.34
C ALA A 206 -8.01 -21.13 20.84
N PHE A 207 -6.83 -20.65 20.42
CA PHE A 207 -5.54 -21.22 20.78
C PHE A 207 -4.64 -20.21 21.50
N GLU A 208 -3.82 -20.69 22.43
CA GLU A 208 -2.72 -19.92 22.99
C GLU A 208 -1.54 -19.94 22.01
N LEU A 209 -1.31 -18.83 21.31
CA LEU A 209 -0.28 -18.67 20.28
C LEU A 209 0.83 -17.73 20.74
N LEU A 210 1.99 -17.79 20.09
CA LEU A 210 3.11 -16.90 20.35
C LEU A 210 2.76 -15.46 19.93
N ASP A 211 3.02 -14.52 20.83
CA ASP A 211 3.02 -13.09 20.49
C ASP A 211 4.29 -12.73 19.71
N THR A 212 4.18 -12.77 18.39
CA THR A 212 5.28 -12.44 17.47
C THR A 212 4.97 -11.17 16.68
N PRO A 213 6.00 -10.42 16.21
CA PRO A 213 5.77 -9.27 15.33
C PRO A 213 4.94 -9.60 14.08
N VAL A 214 5.08 -10.83 13.54
CA VAL A 214 4.32 -11.29 12.37
C VAL A 214 2.85 -11.54 12.73
N SER A 215 2.56 -12.11 13.90
CA SER A 215 1.18 -12.30 14.38
C SER A 215 0.47 -10.97 14.64
N ARG A 216 1.15 -9.99 15.25
CA ARG A 216 0.60 -8.64 15.47
C ARG A 216 0.37 -7.92 14.15
N ALA A 217 1.31 -8.03 13.21
CA ALA A 217 1.16 -7.50 11.87
C ALA A 217 -0.05 -8.12 11.13
N ALA A 218 -0.21 -9.44 11.18
CA ALA A 218 -1.35 -10.11 10.56
C ALA A 218 -2.68 -9.60 11.14
N ARG A 219 -2.81 -9.56 12.47
CA ARG A 219 -4.02 -9.05 13.15
C ARG A 219 -4.32 -7.58 12.85
N SER A 220 -3.28 -6.77 12.66
CA SER A 220 -3.42 -5.35 12.33
C SER A 220 -3.77 -5.08 10.88
N LEU A 221 -3.29 -5.90 9.94
CA LEU A 221 -3.34 -5.60 8.49
C LEU A 221 -4.38 -6.42 7.73
N VAL A 222 -4.72 -7.63 8.20
CA VAL A 222 -5.75 -8.46 7.56
C VAL A 222 -7.12 -7.76 7.48
N PRO A 223 -7.62 -7.07 8.52
CA PRO A 223 -8.93 -6.42 8.45
C PRO A 223 -9.02 -5.33 7.37
N THR A 224 -7.89 -4.78 6.93
CA THR A 224 -7.90 -3.73 5.90
C THR A 224 -8.34 -4.26 4.54
N VAL A 225 -8.25 -5.58 4.29
CA VAL A 225 -8.73 -6.19 3.03
C VAL A 225 -10.22 -5.96 2.86
N ALA A 226 -11.03 -6.29 3.87
CA ALA A 226 -12.47 -6.11 3.80
C ALA A 226 -12.84 -4.62 3.84
N THR A 227 -12.09 -3.79 4.59
CA THR A 227 -12.28 -2.33 4.61
C THR A 227 -12.10 -1.71 3.23
N HIS A 228 -11.03 -2.05 2.50
CA HIS A 228 -10.85 -1.59 1.13
C HIS A 228 -11.97 -2.05 0.19
N GLY A 229 -12.49 -3.28 0.39
CA GLY A 229 -13.66 -3.75 -0.35
C GLY A 229 -14.90 -2.89 -0.10
N ARG A 230 -15.18 -2.56 1.17
CA ARG A 230 -16.29 -1.68 1.55
C ARG A 230 -16.13 -0.26 1.00
N GLU A 231 -14.91 0.29 1.02
CA GLU A 231 -14.60 1.60 0.43
C GLU A 231 -14.90 1.63 -1.07
N LEU A 232 -14.50 0.60 -1.82
CA LEU A 232 -14.82 0.48 -3.25
C LEU A 232 -16.32 0.39 -3.49
N LEU A 233 -17.06 -0.37 -2.69
CA LEU A 233 -18.51 -0.49 -2.79
C LEU A 233 -19.22 0.84 -2.49
N ALA A 234 -18.77 1.59 -1.49
CA ALA A 234 -19.31 2.90 -1.15
C ALA A 234 -18.98 3.95 -2.22
N ALA A 235 -17.75 3.96 -2.73
CA ALA A 235 -17.33 4.86 -3.80
C ALA A 235 -18.11 4.60 -5.10
N ARG A 236 -18.45 3.32 -5.37
CA ARG A 236 -19.28 2.93 -6.52
C ARG A 236 -20.64 3.63 -6.53
N GLU A 237 -21.28 3.83 -5.38
CA GLU A 237 -22.59 4.50 -5.30
C GLU A 237 -22.55 5.94 -5.84
N ASN A 238 -21.36 6.55 -5.84
CA ASN A 238 -21.10 7.89 -6.35
C ASN A 238 -20.38 7.89 -7.70
N ALA A 239 -20.07 6.70 -8.25
CA ALA A 239 -19.34 6.58 -9.51
C ALA A 239 -20.31 6.76 -10.69
N ASP A 240 -19.85 7.47 -11.71
CA ASP A 240 -20.55 7.56 -12.99
C ASP A 240 -20.54 6.20 -13.70
N ASP A 241 -21.60 5.86 -14.42
CA ASP A 241 -21.74 4.63 -15.24
C ASP A 241 -20.86 4.66 -16.51
N GLY A 242 -19.90 5.59 -16.55
CA GLY A 242 -18.99 5.83 -17.65
C GLY A 242 -18.06 4.64 -17.97
N PRO A 243 -17.37 4.71 -19.13
CA PRO A 243 -16.40 3.70 -19.51
C PRO A 243 -15.22 3.68 -18.52
N ILE A 244 -14.70 2.49 -18.26
CA ILE A 244 -13.40 2.30 -17.60
C ILE A 244 -12.36 1.97 -18.68
N THR A 245 -11.14 2.47 -18.51
CA THR A 245 -10.02 2.09 -19.37
C THR A 245 -9.48 0.70 -19.02
N VAL A 246 -8.78 0.07 -19.96
CA VAL A 246 -8.06 -1.19 -19.72
C VAL A 246 -7.05 -1.04 -18.57
N GLY A 247 -6.34 0.08 -18.48
CA GLY A 247 -5.39 0.35 -17.39
C GLY A 247 -6.05 0.53 -16.02
N GLU A 248 -7.17 1.24 -15.94
CA GLU A 248 -7.94 1.37 -14.69
C GLU A 248 -8.53 0.02 -14.24
N LEU A 249 -9.01 -0.80 -15.17
CA LEU A 249 -9.47 -2.16 -14.86
C LEU A 249 -8.33 -3.03 -14.33
N ALA A 250 -7.16 -2.99 -14.98
CA ALA A 250 -5.97 -3.70 -14.52
C ALA A 250 -5.52 -3.23 -13.13
N SER A 251 -5.63 -1.94 -12.83
CA SER A 251 -5.34 -1.36 -11.50
C SER A 251 -6.28 -1.93 -10.42
N LEU A 252 -7.59 -2.00 -10.67
CA LEU A 252 -8.54 -2.63 -9.76
C LEU A 252 -8.24 -4.12 -9.52
N GLN A 253 -7.98 -4.87 -10.59
CA GLN A 253 -7.67 -6.31 -10.49
C GLN A 253 -6.38 -6.57 -9.70
N ALA A 254 -5.35 -5.76 -9.93
CA ALA A 254 -4.10 -5.84 -9.21
C ALA A 254 -4.26 -5.43 -7.74
N PHE A 255 -5.06 -4.40 -7.45
CA PHE A 255 -5.37 -4.00 -6.08
C PHE A 255 -6.03 -5.13 -5.29
N VAL A 256 -6.99 -5.84 -5.88
CA VAL A 256 -7.63 -7.02 -5.29
C VAL A 256 -6.60 -8.13 -5.04
N LEU A 257 -5.77 -8.45 -6.04
CA LEU A 257 -4.78 -9.52 -5.95
C LEU A 257 -3.71 -9.23 -4.89
N LYS A 258 -3.11 -8.03 -4.93
CA LYS A 258 -2.11 -7.49 -4.00
C LYS A 258 -2.56 -7.69 -2.56
N HIS A 259 -3.69 -7.09 -2.19
CA HIS A 259 -4.17 -7.10 -0.81
C HIS A 259 -4.53 -8.50 -0.32
N SER A 260 -5.18 -9.29 -1.17
CA SER A 260 -5.58 -10.67 -0.83
C SER A 260 -4.36 -11.56 -0.56
N LYS A 261 -3.40 -11.60 -1.49
CA LYS A 261 -2.25 -12.51 -1.39
C LYS A 261 -1.24 -12.04 -0.36
N ARG A 262 -0.98 -10.73 -0.26
CA ARG A 262 -0.05 -10.14 0.72
C ARG A 262 -0.47 -10.46 2.14
N PHE A 263 -1.72 -10.17 2.50
CA PHE A 263 -2.18 -10.36 3.87
C PHE A 263 -2.63 -11.80 4.18
N GLY A 264 -3.11 -12.54 3.18
CA GLY A 264 -3.27 -13.99 3.30
C GLY A 264 -1.95 -14.71 3.54
N SER A 265 -0.89 -14.37 2.80
CA SER A 265 0.45 -14.95 3.01
C SER A 265 1.04 -14.55 4.35
N LEU A 266 0.84 -13.30 4.80
CA LEU A 266 1.25 -12.84 6.13
C LEU A 266 0.59 -13.66 7.24
N LEU A 267 -0.71 -13.97 7.12
CA LEU A 267 -1.44 -14.80 8.08
C LEU A 267 -0.97 -16.26 8.06
N VAL A 268 -0.74 -16.84 6.87
CA VAL A 268 -0.10 -18.17 6.73
C VAL A 268 1.25 -18.19 7.42
N ARG A 269 2.06 -17.13 7.23
CA ARG A 269 3.38 -17.01 7.82
C ARG A 269 3.34 -16.91 9.35
N ALA A 270 2.36 -16.21 9.91
CA ALA A 270 2.16 -16.17 11.36
C ALA A 270 1.93 -17.59 11.93
N MET A 271 1.09 -18.40 11.27
CA MET A 271 0.88 -19.80 11.65
C MET A 271 2.12 -20.68 11.41
N ASP A 272 2.88 -20.44 10.34
CA ASP A 272 4.11 -21.19 10.05
C ASP A 272 5.18 -21.00 11.14
N ILE A 273 5.22 -19.84 11.79
CA ILE A 273 6.11 -19.61 12.93
C ILE A 273 5.75 -20.54 14.10
N GLU A 274 4.45 -20.71 14.41
CA GLU A 274 3.98 -21.66 15.43
C GLU A 274 4.35 -23.10 15.08
N ILE A 275 4.23 -23.45 13.79
CA ILE A 275 4.51 -24.80 13.28
C ILE A 275 6.00 -25.11 13.39
N LEU A 276 6.85 -24.16 12.98
CA LEU A 276 8.31 -24.29 13.03
C LEU A 276 8.84 -24.28 14.48
N ALA A 277 8.18 -23.56 15.38
CA ALA A 277 8.49 -23.60 16.82
C ALA A 277 8.12 -24.95 17.47
N GLY A 278 7.38 -25.82 16.77
CA GLY A 278 6.91 -27.10 17.30
C GLY A 278 5.73 -26.98 18.27
N LEU A 279 5.13 -25.79 18.39
CA LEU A 279 4.07 -25.49 19.36
C LEU A 279 2.66 -25.58 18.76
N ALA A 280 2.53 -25.50 17.43
CA ALA A 280 1.23 -25.46 16.77
C ALA A 280 0.32 -26.67 17.10
N PRO A 281 -0.88 -26.43 17.69
CA PRO A 281 -1.94 -27.42 17.77
C PRO A 281 -2.35 -27.94 16.38
N ARG A 282 -3.03 -29.09 16.33
CA ARG A 282 -3.53 -29.65 15.06
C ARG A 282 -4.42 -28.66 14.30
N GLY A 283 -5.31 -27.95 15.01
CA GLY A 283 -6.20 -26.95 14.39
C GLY A 283 -5.44 -25.83 13.66
N VAL A 284 -4.34 -25.33 14.24
CA VAL A 284 -3.49 -24.32 13.60
C VAL A 284 -2.84 -24.86 12.31
N ARG A 285 -2.40 -26.12 12.30
CA ARG A 285 -1.83 -26.76 11.11
C ARG A 285 -2.87 -26.93 10.00
N ASP A 286 -4.08 -27.34 10.38
CA ASP A 286 -5.19 -27.52 9.44
C ASP A 286 -5.61 -26.16 8.83
N LEU A 287 -5.71 -25.11 9.64
CA LEU A 287 -5.94 -23.73 9.18
C LEU A 287 -4.85 -23.23 8.24
N ALA A 288 -3.57 -23.41 8.61
CA ALA A 288 -2.44 -22.99 7.78
C ALA A 288 -2.43 -23.69 6.42
N ASN A 289 -2.72 -25.00 6.38
CA ASN A 289 -2.79 -25.76 5.14
C ASN A 289 -3.97 -25.32 4.28
N GLY A 290 -5.15 -25.17 4.86
CA GLY A 290 -6.35 -24.71 4.15
C GLY A 290 -6.16 -23.32 3.56
N LEU A 291 -5.69 -22.36 4.37
CA LEU A 291 -5.46 -20.99 3.92
C LEU A 291 -4.36 -20.92 2.85
N ARG A 292 -3.28 -21.70 2.97
CA ARG A 292 -2.23 -21.73 1.94
C ARG A 292 -2.76 -22.17 0.58
N VAL A 293 -3.62 -23.19 0.54
CA VAL A 293 -4.28 -23.62 -0.70
C VAL A 293 -5.17 -22.50 -1.24
N GLN A 294 -5.90 -21.81 -0.38
CA GLN A 294 -6.77 -20.72 -0.80
C GLN A 294 -5.99 -19.50 -1.34
N VAL A 295 -4.91 -19.10 -0.68
CA VAL A 295 -4.01 -18.02 -1.14
C VAL A 295 -3.37 -18.37 -2.47
N GLN A 296 -2.99 -19.64 -2.67
CA GLN A 296 -2.46 -20.09 -3.96
C GLN A 296 -3.50 -20.00 -5.09
N ARG A 297 -4.77 -20.30 -4.79
CA ARG A 297 -5.88 -20.17 -5.76
C ARG A 297 -6.23 -18.73 -6.10
N TRP A 298 -5.99 -17.79 -5.17
CA TRP A 298 -6.16 -16.37 -5.46
C TRP A 298 -5.09 -15.94 -6.46
N GLY A 299 -5.49 -15.89 -7.73
CA GLY A 299 -4.58 -15.65 -8.84
C GLY A 299 -4.66 -16.69 -9.94
N ASP A 300 -5.32 -17.84 -9.74
CA ASP A 300 -5.54 -18.82 -10.82
C ASP A 300 -6.33 -18.20 -11.99
N ASP A 301 -7.20 -17.23 -11.70
CA ASP A 301 -8.00 -16.51 -12.71
C ASP A 301 -7.23 -15.39 -13.44
N VAL A 302 -6.02 -15.05 -12.96
CA VAL A 302 -5.15 -14.00 -13.53
C VAL A 302 -3.88 -14.71 -13.95
N ASP A 303 -3.63 -14.94 -15.25
CA ASP A 303 -2.46 -15.70 -15.73
C ASP A 303 -1.12 -15.12 -15.19
N GLU A 304 -0.70 -15.60 -14.02
CA GLU A 304 0.31 -14.95 -13.18
C GLU A 304 1.68 -15.01 -13.85
N GLY A 305 1.92 -16.05 -14.66
CA GLY A 305 3.19 -16.35 -15.30
C GLY A 305 3.40 -15.65 -16.65
N ALA A 306 2.32 -15.35 -17.38
CA ALA A 306 2.41 -14.66 -18.68
C ALA A 306 2.18 -13.14 -18.57
N ALA A 307 1.40 -12.66 -17.60
CA ALA A 307 0.98 -11.26 -17.52
C ALA A 307 1.89 -10.35 -16.69
N TRP A 308 2.66 -10.89 -15.73
CA TRP A 308 3.40 -10.08 -14.75
C TRP A 308 4.91 -10.24 -14.87
N GLN A 309 5.58 -9.15 -15.25
CA GLN A 309 7.03 -9.09 -15.41
C GLN A 309 7.66 -8.32 -14.26
N SER A 310 8.79 -8.81 -13.74
CA SER A 310 9.60 -8.04 -12.79
C SER A 310 10.14 -6.78 -13.46
N VAL A 311 10.06 -5.64 -12.79
CA VAL A 311 10.70 -4.41 -13.24
C VAL A 311 12.19 -4.44 -12.85
N PRO A 312 13.11 -4.09 -13.76
CA PRO A 312 14.52 -3.97 -13.40
C PRO A 312 14.72 -2.95 -12.26
N ILE A 313 15.49 -3.34 -11.23
CA ILE A 313 15.69 -2.52 -10.01
C ILE A 313 16.35 -1.18 -10.36
N ASP A 314 17.25 -1.17 -11.34
CA ASP A 314 17.89 0.04 -11.86
C ASP A 314 16.85 1.03 -12.42
N SER A 315 15.83 0.56 -13.14
CA SER A 315 14.71 1.41 -13.58
C SER A 315 13.94 1.99 -12.39
N LEU A 316 13.68 1.20 -11.34
CA LEU A 316 12.95 1.66 -10.14
C LEU A 316 13.74 2.72 -9.37
N VAL A 317 15.03 2.46 -9.15
CA VAL A 317 15.95 3.40 -8.49
C VAL A 317 16.10 4.67 -9.32
N GLU A 318 16.17 4.56 -10.65
CA GLU A 318 16.23 5.71 -11.55
C GLU A 318 15.01 6.62 -11.39
N VAL A 319 13.79 6.05 -11.36
CA VAL A 319 12.56 6.83 -11.16
C VAL A 319 12.60 7.55 -9.82
N GLN A 320 12.88 6.84 -8.72
CA GLN A 320 12.90 7.41 -7.38
C GLN A 320 13.95 8.53 -7.25
N VAL A 321 15.20 8.28 -7.65
CA VAL A 321 16.29 9.26 -7.53
C VAL A 321 16.02 10.50 -8.39
N LYS A 322 15.58 10.33 -9.64
CA LYS A 322 15.28 11.47 -10.51
C LYS A 322 14.09 12.29 -10.00
N ALA A 323 13.06 11.64 -9.45
CA ALA A 323 11.91 12.32 -8.85
C ALA A 323 12.32 13.17 -7.65
N VAL A 324 13.15 12.63 -6.74
CA VAL A 324 13.67 13.37 -5.59
C VAL A 324 14.53 14.55 -6.01
N ILE A 325 15.42 14.38 -7.00
CA ILE A 325 16.24 15.48 -7.52
C ILE A 325 15.37 16.56 -8.17
N ALA A 326 14.34 16.17 -8.92
CA ALA A 326 13.41 17.11 -9.51
C ALA A 326 12.66 17.91 -8.43
N ALA A 327 12.16 17.23 -7.39
CA ALA A 327 11.50 17.88 -6.27
C ALA A 327 12.42 18.87 -5.53
N ALA A 328 13.67 18.48 -5.27
CA ALA A 328 14.67 19.34 -4.64
C ALA A 328 14.96 20.60 -5.45
N ARG A 329 15.05 20.47 -6.78
CA ARG A 329 15.22 21.63 -7.68
C ARG A 329 14.01 22.55 -7.61
N THR A 330 12.79 22.03 -7.67
CA THR A 330 11.57 22.85 -7.60
C THR A 330 11.46 23.60 -6.27
N ALA A 331 11.64 22.90 -5.14
CA ALA A 331 11.56 23.51 -3.82
C ALA A 331 12.58 24.65 -3.62
N SER A 332 13.78 24.53 -4.20
CA SER A 332 14.83 25.56 -4.11
C SER A 332 14.50 26.87 -4.85
N HIS A 333 13.58 26.85 -5.83
CA HIS A 333 13.20 28.04 -6.60
C HIS A 333 12.01 28.81 -5.99
N CYS A 334 11.36 28.27 -4.95
CA CYS A 334 10.20 28.88 -4.29
C CYS A 334 10.56 29.70 -3.03
N ARG A 335 11.85 29.86 -2.72
CA ARG A 335 12.34 30.67 -1.59
C ARG A 335 12.81 32.05 -2.02
#